data_AF-A0A2D5FBC4-F1
#
_entry.id   AF-A0A2D5FBC4-F1
#
_cell.length_a   1.000
_cell.length_b   1.000
_cell.length_c   1.000
_cell.angle_alpha   90.00
_cell.angle_beta   90.00
_cell.angle_gamma   90.00
#
_symmetry.space_group_name_H-M   'P 1'
#
loop_
_entity.id
_entity.type
_entity.pdbx_description
1 polymer ?
#
loop_
_entity_poly.entity_id
_entity_poly.type
_entity_poly.pdbx_seq_one_letter_code
_entity_poly.pdbx_strand_id
1 'polypeptide(L)'
;MIRMVSLIMCALFLSAPVLAAEDSQAEREAAVDRYLAVMPPEEMMEDMAQAMSMNFPPDQREGFRLFVLEYVDHEALEASSRAAMIRHFTADEINALTDFYLQPVAKSAMQKLGPYMAEIMPVVQAEIMRALGELQKVEAETNRQLTE
;
A
#
# COMPACT_ATOMS: atom_id res chain seq x y z
N MET A 1 -50.61 29.77 20.33
CA MET A 1 -49.27 29.68 20.98
C MET A 1 -48.96 28.27 21.47
N ILE A 2 -49.86 27.56 22.17
CA ILE A 2 -49.64 26.18 22.65
C ILE A 2 -49.33 25.17 21.53
N ARG A 3 -49.95 25.31 20.34
CA ARG A 3 -49.67 24.46 19.16
C ARG A 3 -48.31 24.70 18.48
N MET A 4 -47.71 25.89 18.61
CA MET A 4 -46.37 26.17 18.06
C MET A 4 -45.26 25.68 18.99
N VAL A 5 -45.50 25.66 20.31
CA VAL A 5 -44.54 25.14 21.29
C VAL A 5 -44.40 23.61 21.16
N SER A 6 -45.48 22.89 20.85
CA SER A 6 -45.42 21.43 20.60
C SER A 6 -44.64 21.04 19.34
N LEU A 7 -44.61 21.89 18.30
CA LEU A 7 -43.89 21.59 17.06
C LEU A 7 -42.38 21.80 17.18
N ILE A 8 -41.95 22.75 18.03
CA ILE A 8 -40.52 22.98 18.33
C ILE A 8 -39.98 21.89 19.27
N MET A 9 -40.81 21.34 20.16
CA MET A 9 -40.40 20.28 21.09
C MET A 9 -40.22 18.90 20.43
N CYS A 10 -40.88 18.64 19.29
CA CYS A 10 -40.66 17.41 18.51
C CYS A 10 -39.40 17.44 17.64
N ALA A 11 -38.88 18.62 17.30
CA ALA A 11 -37.66 18.75 16.48
C ALA A 11 -36.36 18.52 17.29
N LEU A 12 -36.44 18.58 18.63
CA LEU A 12 -35.30 18.42 19.54
C LEU A 12 -34.99 16.96 19.94
N PHE A 13 -35.78 15.99 19.50
CA PHE A 13 -35.57 14.57 19.81
C PHE A 13 -35.02 13.74 18.64
N LEU A 14 -34.69 14.36 17.49
CA LEU A 14 -34.06 13.67 16.35
C LEU A 14 -32.54 13.87 16.24
N SER A 15 -31.88 14.43 17.26
CA SER A 15 -30.43 14.27 17.39
C SER A 15 -30.15 12.88 17.97
N ALA A 16 -30.36 11.84 17.16
CA ALA A 16 -29.69 10.58 17.42
C ALA A 16 -28.20 10.90 17.48
N PRO A 17 -27.45 10.46 18.52
CA PRO A 17 -26.01 10.49 18.40
C PRO A 17 -25.72 9.64 17.16
N VAL A 18 -25.15 10.26 16.13
CA VAL A 18 -24.34 9.52 15.18
C VAL A 18 -23.30 8.86 16.06
N LEU A 19 -23.54 7.59 16.42
CA LEU A 19 -22.52 6.71 16.95
C LEU A 19 -21.49 6.68 15.83
N ALA A 20 -20.50 7.56 15.90
CA ALA A 20 -19.25 7.35 15.21
C ALA A 20 -18.86 5.93 15.58
N ALA A 21 -18.76 5.04 14.59
CA ALA A 21 -18.30 3.68 14.82
C ALA A 21 -17.03 3.80 15.68
N GLU A 22 -17.11 3.30 16.91
CA GLU A 22 -15.97 3.36 17.81
C GLU A 22 -14.96 2.40 17.23
N ASP A 23 -13.89 2.95 16.65
CA ASP A 23 -12.77 2.23 16.04
C ASP A 23 -12.11 1.27 17.04
N SER A 24 -12.78 0.16 17.25
CA SER A 24 -12.50 -0.85 18.25
C SER A 24 -11.65 -1.95 17.63
N GLN A 25 -10.97 -2.72 18.48
CA GLN A 25 -10.15 -3.82 18.00
C GLN A 25 -10.96 -4.84 17.18
N ALA A 26 -12.19 -5.15 17.60
CA ALA A 26 -13.06 -6.07 16.87
C ALA A 26 -13.47 -5.55 15.48
N GLU A 27 -13.73 -4.24 15.36
CA GLU A 27 -14.05 -3.62 14.07
C GLU A 27 -12.84 -3.62 13.12
N ARG A 28 -11.64 -3.34 13.64
CA ARG A 28 -10.40 -3.42 12.86
C ARG A 28 -10.12 -4.85 12.40
N GLU A 29 -10.29 -5.84 13.27
CA GLU A 29 -10.13 -7.27 12.92
C GLU A 29 -11.07 -7.67 11.78
N ALA A 30 -12.36 -7.31 11.87
CA ALA A 30 -13.34 -7.57 10.82
C ALA A 30 -13.02 -6.82 9.51
N ALA A 31 -12.52 -5.59 9.59
CA ALA A 31 -12.09 -4.83 8.42
C ALA A 31 -10.87 -5.49 7.74
N VAL A 32 -9.89 -5.99 8.51
CA VAL A 32 -8.75 -6.74 7.95
C VAL A 32 -9.19 -8.05 7.30
N ASP A 33 -10.11 -8.79 7.91
CA ASP A 33 -10.67 -10.01 7.29
C ASP A 33 -11.27 -9.70 5.91
N ARG A 34 -12.05 -8.62 5.84
CA ARG A 34 -12.64 -8.15 4.59
C ARG A 34 -11.57 -7.72 3.58
N TYR A 35 -10.53 -7.02 4.03
CA TYR A 35 -9.42 -6.61 3.16
C TYR A 35 -8.67 -7.80 2.58
N LEU A 36 -8.30 -8.79 3.39
CA LEU A 36 -7.56 -9.97 2.95
C LEU A 36 -8.38 -10.88 2.03
N ALA A 37 -9.71 -10.87 2.16
CA ALA A 37 -10.59 -11.55 1.21
C ALA A 37 -10.59 -10.91 -0.20
N VAL A 38 -10.29 -9.60 -0.30
CA VAL A 38 -10.20 -8.87 -1.58
C VAL A 38 -8.77 -8.88 -2.13
N MET A 39 -7.78 -8.93 -1.23
CA MET A 39 -6.35 -8.96 -1.54
C MET A 39 -5.73 -10.23 -0.95
N PRO A 40 -5.95 -11.40 -1.57
CA PRO A 40 -5.43 -12.66 -1.05
C PRO A 40 -3.90 -12.61 -0.96
N PRO A 41 -3.29 -12.87 0.21
CA PRO A 41 -1.84 -12.85 0.38
C PRO A 41 -1.11 -13.77 -0.61
N GLU A 42 -1.70 -14.93 -0.93
CA GLU A 42 -1.15 -15.90 -1.88
C GLU A 42 -1.00 -15.31 -3.29
N GLU A 43 -2.07 -14.71 -3.85
CA GLU A 43 -2.03 -14.05 -5.16
C GLU A 43 -0.98 -12.92 -5.18
N MET A 44 -0.90 -12.14 -4.09
CA MET A 44 0.08 -11.06 -3.98
C MET A 44 1.52 -11.59 -3.94
N MET A 45 1.76 -12.70 -3.27
CA MET A 45 3.08 -13.35 -3.21
C MET A 45 3.46 -13.96 -4.57
N GLU A 46 2.52 -14.55 -5.30
CA GLU A 46 2.75 -15.05 -6.66
C GLU A 46 3.15 -13.94 -7.62
N ASP A 47 2.39 -12.84 -7.63
CA ASP A 47 2.68 -11.66 -8.47
C ASP A 47 4.04 -11.06 -8.11
N MET A 48 4.35 -10.94 -6.81
CA MET A 48 5.63 -10.45 -6.34
C MET A 48 6.78 -11.37 -6.76
N ALA A 49 6.65 -12.68 -6.55
CA ALA A 49 7.65 -13.67 -6.93
C ALA A 49 7.92 -13.61 -8.44
N GLN A 50 6.86 -13.53 -9.26
CA GLN A 50 6.95 -13.38 -10.69
C GLN A 50 7.71 -12.10 -11.09
N ALA A 51 7.30 -10.95 -10.56
CA ALA A 51 7.93 -9.66 -10.87
C ALA A 51 9.41 -9.63 -10.45
N MET A 52 9.73 -10.11 -9.25
CA MET A 52 11.09 -10.12 -8.74
C MET A 52 11.99 -11.11 -9.48
N SER A 53 11.45 -12.25 -9.92
CA SER A 53 12.20 -13.25 -10.71
C SER A 53 12.78 -12.67 -11.99
N MET A 54 12.15 -11.62 -12.56
CA MET A 54 12.62 -10.97 -13.79
C MET A 54 13.98 -10.26 -13.62
N ASN A 55 14.40 -10.00 -12.39
CA ASN A 55 15.74 -9.47 -12.08
C ASN A 55 16.85 -10.54 -12.15
N PHE A 56 16.49 -11.82 -12.31
CA PHE A 56 17.43 -12.94 -12.41
C PHE A 56 17.59 -13.44 -13.86
N PRO A 57 18.72 -14.10 -14.18
CA PRO A 57 18.90 -14.84 -15.42
C PRO A 57 17.76 -15.83 -15.68
N PRO A 58 17.35 -16.08 -16.94
CA PRO A 58 16.19 -16.93 -17.27
C PRO A 58 16.21 -18.32 -16.62
N ASP A 59 17.38 -18.93 -16.50
CA ASP A 59 17.61 -20.25 -15.90
C ASP A 59 17.46 -20.29 -14.37
N GLN A 60 17.45 -19.13 -13.70
CA GLN A 60 17.35 -19.00 -12.24
C GLN A 60 15.97 -18.55 -11.76
N ARG A 61 15.13 -18.04 -12.68
CA ARG A 61 13.84 -17.41 -12.32
C ARG A 61 12.89 -18.38 -11.61
N GLU A 62 12.75 -19.58 -12.15
CA GLU A 62 11.83 -20.59 -11.60
C GLU A 62 12.28 -21.06 -10.21
N GLY A 63 13.59 -21.24 -10.01
CA GLY A 63 14.15 -21.58 -8.70
C GLY A 63 13.86 -20.50 -7.65
N PHE A 64 13.99 -19.22 -8.03
CA PHE A 64 13.61 -18.11 -7.15
C PHE A 64 12.11 -18.09 -6.87
N ARG A 65 11.28 -18.31 -7.89
CA ARG A 65 9.81 -18.32 -7.74
C ARG A 65 9.37 -19.42 -6.76
N LEU A 66 9.88 -20.64 -6.92
CA LEU A 66 9.64 -21.75 -6.00
C LEU A 66 10.16 -21.48 -4.60
N PHE A 67 11.33 -20.84 -4.47
CA PHE A 67 11.83 -20.42 -3.17
C PHE A 67 10.83 -19.50 -2.44
N VAL A 68 10.31 -18.48 -3.13
CA VAL A 68 9.33 -17.55 -2.53
C VAL A 68 8.02 -18.25 -2.22
N LEU A 69 7.53 -19.13 -3.09
CA LEU A 69 6.21 -19.74 -2.91
C LEU A 69 6.18 -20.92 -1.95
N GLU A 70 7.24 -21.73 -1.89
CA GLU A 70 7.24 -22.98 -1.12
C GLU A 70 8.02 -22.89 0.20
N TYR A 71 9.00 -21.99 0.29
CA TYR A 71 9.93 -21.94 1.44
C TYR A 71 9.76 -20.70 2.31
N VAL A 72 9.04 -19.68 1.85
CA VAL A 72 8.66 -18.54 2.69
C VAL A 72 7.45 -18.93 3.53
N ASP A 73 7.50 -18.59 4.81
CA ASP A 73 6.40 -18.81 5.75
C ASP A 73 5.30 -17.75 5.51
N HIS A 74 4.35 -18.08 4.64
CA HIS A 74 3.24 -17.19 4.28
C HIS A 74 2.28 -16.95 5.44
N GLU A 75 2.09 -17.93 6.33
CA GLU A 75 1.24 -17.78 7.52
C GLU A 75 1.84 -16.77 8.49
N ALA A 76 3.15 -16.84 8.73
CA ALA A 76 3.84 -15.87 9.57
C ALA A 76 3.80 -14.45 8.97
N LEU A 77 3.90 -14.34 7.64
CA LEU A 77 3.81 -13.06 6.94
C LEU A 77 2.39 -12.47 7.02
N GLU A 78 1.36 -13.27 6.77
CA GLU A 78 -0.04 -12.83 6.89
C GLU A 78 -0.36 -12.39 8.32
N ALA A 79 0.03 -13.19 9.32
CA ALA A 79 -0.19 -12.85 10.73
C ALA A 79 0.50 -11.53 11.11
N SER A 80 1.73 -11.31 10.62
CA SER A 80 2.48 -10.08 10.84
C SER A 80 1.82 -8.88 10.15
N SER A 81 1.35 -9.06 8.92
CA SER A 81 0.62 -8.03 8.15
C SER A 81 -0.68 -7.64 8.86
N ARG A 82 -1.50 -8.62 9.24
CA ARG A 82 -2.74 -8.41 10.00
C ARG A 82 -2.49 -7.64 11.29
N ALA A 83 -1.49 -8.06 12.08
CA ALA A 83 -1.14 -7.38 13.32
C ALA A 83 -0.68 -5.93 13.09
N ALA A 84 0.09 -5.68 12.03
CA ALA A 84 0.49 -4.33 11.65
C ALA A 84 -0.71 -3.49 11.21
N MET A 85 -1.63 -4.06 10.43
CA MET A 85 -2.83 -3.37 9.98
C MET A 85 -3.70 -2.91 11.16
N ILE A 86 -4.03 -3.82 12.08
CA ILE A 86 -4.83 -3.52 13.27
C ILE A 86 -4.17 -2.46 14.16
N ARG A 87 -2.83 -2.45 14.22
CA ARG A 87 -2.07 -1.48 15.03
C ARG A 87 -2.05 -0.08 14.44
N HIS A 88 -1.93 0.03 13.12
CA HIS A 88 -1.61 1.29 12.46
C HIS A 88 -2.78 1.95 11.76
N PHE A 89 -3.82 1.21 11.43
CA PHE A 89 -4.99 1.72 10.73
C PHE A 89 -6.25 1.57 11.57
N THR A 90 -7.15 2.52 11.37
CA THR A 90 -8.53 2.45 11.84
C THR A 90 -9.35 1.50 10.96
N ALA A 91 -10.49 1.02 11.46
CA ALA A 91 -11.41 0.20 10.68
C ALA A 91 -11.89 0.90 9.40
N ASP A 92 -12.14 2.21 9.46
CA ASP A 92 -12.57 3.02 8.32
C ASP A 92 -11.49 3.13 7.24
N GLU A 93 -10.22 3.30 7.62
CA GLU A 93 -9.10 3.33 6.67
C GLU A 93 -8.91 1.98 5.97
N ILE A 94 -8.99 0.88 6.71
CA ILE A 94 -8.89 -0.46 6.14
C ILE A 94 -10.06 -0.71 5.18
N ASN A 95 -11.28 -0.34 5.57
CA ASN A 95 -12.45 -0.46 4.71
C ASN A 95 -12.36 0.41 3.46
N ALA A 96 -11.85 1.64 3.57
CA ALA A 96 -11.62 2.52 2.42
C ALA A 96 -10.59 1.91 1.44
N LEU A 97 -9.53 1.29 1.95
CA LEU A 97 -8.59 0.54 1.13
C LEU A 97 -9.27 -0.64 0.43
N THR A 98 -10.06 -1.43 1.16
CA THR A 98 -10.83 -2.54 0.58
C THR A 98 -11.77 -2.06 -0.54
N ASP A 99 -12.53 -0.99 -0.29
CA ASP A 99 -13.46 -0.41 -1.25
C ASP A 99 -12.74 0.08 -2.50
N PHE A 100 -11.57 0.69 -2.34
CA PHE A 100 -10.71 1.08 -3.45
C PHE A 100 -10.31 -0.14 -4.29
N TYR A 101 -9.75 -1.20 -3.67
CA TYR A 101 -9.31 -2.39 -4.41
C TYR A 101 -10.45 -3.18 -5.09
N LEU A 102 -11.68 -3.08 -4.58
CA LEU A 102 -12.85 -3.67 -5.22
C LEU A 102 -13.26 -2.97 -6.54
N GLN A 103 -12.82 -1.73 -6.77
CA GLN A 103 -13.16 -1.03 -8.00
C GLN A 103 -12.42 -1.67 -9.19
N PRO A 104 -13.12 -2.07 -10.27
CA PRO A 104 -12.47 -2.68 -11.44
C PRO A 104 -11.36 -1.80 -12.05
N VAL A 105 -11.57 -0.48 -12.03
CA VAL A 105 -10.58 0.49 -12.51
C VAL A 105 -9.35 0.55 -11.61
N ALA A 106 -9.52 0.47 -10.28
CA ALA A 106 -8.41 0.46 -9.34
C ALA A 106 -7.59 -0.83 -9.47
N LYS A 107 -8.25 -2.01 -9.53
CA LYS A 107 -7.57 -3.28 -9.78
C LYS A 107 -6.75 -3.24 -11.08
N SER A 108 -7.34 -2.73 -12.17
CA SER A 108 -6.63 -2.56 -13.44
C SER A 108 -5.46 -1.57 -13.35
N ALA A 109 -5.61 -0.48 -12.59
CA ALA A 109 -4.55 0.51 -12.40
C ALA A 109 -3.37 -0.08 -11.61
N MET A 110 -3.66 -0.80 -10.53
CA MET A 110 -2.63 -1.42 -9.66
C MET A 110 -1.79 -2.46 -10.43
N GLN A 111 -2.42 -3.27 -11.28
CA GLN A 111 -1.70 -4.21 -12.16
C GLN A 111 -0.71 -3.54 -13.13
N LYS A 112 -0.97 -2.27 -13.50
CA LYS A 112 -0.11 -1.51 -14.41
C LYS A 112 1.07 -0.84 -13.71
N LEU A 113 1.07 -0.73 -12.38
CA LEU A 113 2.18 -0.11 -11.64
C LEU A 113 3.48 -0.89 -11.81
N GLY A 114 3.43 -2.23 -11.88
CA GLY A 114 4.62 -3.05 -12.13
C GLY A 114 5.31 -2.73 -13.46
N PRO A 115 4.63 -2.89 -14.61
CA PRO A 115 5.16 -2.51 -15.93
C PRO A 115 5.58 -1.03 -16.01
N TYR A 116 4.76 -0.12 -15.46
CA TYR A 116 5.10 1.30 -15.38
C TYR A 116 6.43 1.54 -14.65
N MET A 117 6.62 0.92 -13.49
CA MET A 117 7.88 1.02 -12.75
C MET A 117 9.04 0.36 -13.51
N ALA A 118 8.83 -0.75 -14.21
CA ALA A 118 9.86 -1.38 -15.03
C ALA A 118 10.36 -0.46 -16.16
N GLU A 119 9.49 0.40 -16.70
CA GLU A 119 9.87 1.41 -17.70
C GLU A 119 10.62 2.61 -17.08
N ILE A 120 10.21 3.05 -15.89
CA ILE A 120 10.76 4.25 -15.24
C ILE A 120 12.08 3.98 -14.50
N MET A 121 12.26 2.80 -13.91
CA MET A 121 13.44 2.50 -13.07
C MET A 121 14.79 2.68 -13.80
N PRO A 122 14.97 2.25 -15.07
CA PRO A 122 16.20 2.51 -15.81
C PRO A 122 16.48 4.01 -16.01
N VAL A 123 15.44 4.82 -16.22
CA VAL A 123 15.56 6.28 -16.37
C VAL A 123 16.01 6.90 -15.05
N VAL A 124 15.40 6.48 -13.94
CA VAL A 124 15.80 6.93 -12.59
C VAL A 124 17.26 6.57 -12.31
N GLN A 125 17.68 5.34 -12.61
CA GLN A 125 19.07 4.92 -12.42
C GLN A 125 20.05 5.73 -13.28
N ALA A 126 19.73 5.96 -14.55
CA ALA A 126 20.55 6.77 -15.45
C ALA A 126 20.69 8.22 -14.95
N GLU A 127 19.60 8.80 -14.45
CA GLU A 127 19.59 10.17 -13.94
C GLU A 127 20.39 10.31 -12.64
N ILE A 128 20.30 9.33 -11.73
CA ILE A 128 21.15 9.27 -10.53
C ILE A 128 22.63 9.21 -10.92
N MET A 129 23.00 8.34 -11.86
CA MET A 129 24.39 8.22 -12.31
C MET A 129 24.90 9.50 -12.97
N ARG A 130 24.05 10.17 -13.77
CA ARG A 130 24.36 11.49 -14.34
C ARG A 130 24.60 12.53 -13.25
N ALA A 131 23.72 12.60 -12.26
CA ALA A 131 23.83 13.55 -11.15
C ALA A 131 25.10 13.33 -10.32
N LEU A 132 25.47 12.07 -10.04
CA LEU A 132 26.72 11.72 -9.37
C LEU A 132 27.95 12.15 -10.18
N GLY A 133 27.92 11.97 -11.51
CA GLY A 133 28.99 12.43 -12.39
C GLY A 133 29.17 13.96 -12.38
N GLU A 134 28.08 14.72 -12.34
CA GLU A 134 28.15 16.19 -12.21
C GLU A 134 28.69 16.62 -10.84
N LEU A 135 28.28 15.96 -9.76
CA LEU A 135 28.81 16.24 -8.42
C LEU A 135 30.34 16.06 -8.36
N GLN A 136 30.85 14.98 -8.94
CA GLN A 136 32.29 14.72 -9.02
C GLN A 136 33.05 15.79 -9.80
N LYS A 137 32.47 16.33 -10.88
CA LYS A 137 33.08 17.43 -11.64
C LYS A 137 33.17 18.71 -10.81
N VAL A 138 32.08 19.07 -10.12
CA VAL A 138 32.05 20.25 -9.24
C VAL A 138 33.09 20.13 -8.12
N GLU A 139 33.20 18.95 -7.49
CA GLU A 139 34.23 18.70 -6.48
C GLU A 139 35.65 18.82 -7.06
N ALA A 140 35.90 18.28 -8.26
CA ALA A 140 37.20 18.39 -8.92
C ALA A 140 37.57 19.83 -9.27
N GLU A 141 36.61 20.62 -9.76
CA GLU A 141 36.80 22.04 -10.07
C GLU A 141 37.05 22.87 -8.81
N THR A 142 36.31 22.59 -7.74
CA THR A 142 36.49 23.25 -6.43
C THR A 142 37.88 22.98 -5.87
N ASN A 143 38.34 21.72 -5.89
CA ASN A 143 39.66 21.34 -5.40
C ASN A 143 40.80 21.96 -6.22
N ARG A 144 40.60 22.14 -7.54
CA ARG A 144 41.55 22.82 -8.41
C ARG A 144 41.67 24.31 -8.07
N GLN A 145 40.56 24.98 -7.78
CA GLN A 145 40.55 26.39 -7.38
C GLN A 145 41.16 26.65 -5.99
N LEU A 146 41.17 25.66 -5.10
CA LEU A 146 41.78 25.76 -3.76
C LEU A 146 43.30 25.52 -3.76
N THR A 147 43.87 25.06 -4.86
CA THR A 147 45.30 24.70 -4.98
C THR A 147 46.11 25.68 -5.84
N GLU A 148 45.46 26.73 -6.37
CA GLU A 148 46.07 27.90 -7.02
C GLU A 148 46.09 29.11 -6.08
#